data_AF-A0A7X5Q6I2-F1
#
_entry.id   AF-A0A7X5Q6I2-F1
#
_cell.length_a   1.000
_cell.length_b   1.000
_cell.length_c   1.000
_cell.angle_alpha   90.00
_cell.angle_beta   90.00
_cell.angle_gamma   90.00
#
_symmetry.space_group_name_H-M   'P 1'
#
loop_
_entity.id
_entity.type
_entity.pdbx_description
1 polymer ?
#
loop_
_entity_poly.entity_id
_entity_poly.type
_entity_poly.pdbx_seq_one_letter_code
_entity_poly.pdbx_strand_id
1 'polypeptide(L)'
;MVEKLEDSDKETEEKEEKKEEPKTKFTETFEALKKNENIESMISYTKTHTTDTIAYVLIILGIVWMLFQPQWGGMLVGLVAGFYFSKEVVSLIKSFNEFVEEQGVARSLILGGVVIAFFLMNYGFFIGAAIMIGLKVMLKAE
;
A
#
# COMPACT_ATOMS: atom_id res chain seq x y z
N MET A 1 -38.45 16.43 70.07
CA MET A 1 -37.29 17.30 69.78
C MET A 1 -37.05 17.18 68.28
N VAL A 2 -37.17 18.29 67.55
CA VAL A 2 -37.15 18.36 66.09
C VAL A 2 -35.78 18.87 65.65
N GLU A 3 -35.15 18.19 64.69
CA GLU A 3 -34.12 18.71 63.78
C GLU A 3 -34.08 17.73 62.58
N LYS A 4 -34.62 18.07 61.39
CA LYS A 4 -34.00 18.83 60.27
C LYS A 4 -32.61 18.26 59.89
N LEU A 5 -32.19 18.06 58.65
CA LEU A 5 -32.66 18.30 57.26
C LEU A 5 -31.55 17.70 56.35
N GLU A 6 -31.86 17.45 55.06
CA GLU A 6 -30.93 17.47 53.90
C GLU A 6 -29.86 16.34 53.84
N ASP A 7 -29.43 15.76 52.71
CA ASP A 7 -29.42 16.11 51.29
C ASP A 7 -29.08 14.79 50.51
N SER A 8 -29.86 14.41 49.50
CA SER A 8 -29.54 14.43 48.04
C SER A 8 -28.47 13.43 47.54
N ASP A 9 -28.99 12.52 46.69
CA ASP A 9 -28.47 12.04 45.41
C ASP A 9 -27.05 11.46 45.30
N LYS A 10 -26.98 10.18 44.89
CA LYS A 10 -25.99 9.64 43.93
C LYS A 10 -26.31 8.18 43.58
N GLU A 11 -27.19 7.98 42.61
CA GLU A 11 -27.18 6.77 41.76
C GLU A 11 -27.15 7.22 40.31
N THR A 12 -25.97 7.25 39.71
CA THR A 12 -25.78 7.25 38.26
C THR A 12 -24.40 6.70 37.99
N GLU A 13 -24.30 5.61 37.23
CA GLU A 13 -23.48 5.51 36.02
C GLU A 13 -23.46 4.06 35.52
N GLU A 14 -24.38 3.79 34.58
CA GLU A 14 -24.23 2.78 33.54
C GLU A 14 -22.90 3.03 32.79
N LYS A 15 -22.00 2.04 32.84
CA LYS A 15 -20.83 1.99 31.98
C LYS A 15 -21.21 1.37 30.63
N GLU A 16 -21.47 2.22 29.65
CA GLU A 16 -21.44 1.82 28.24
C GLU A 16 -19.98 1.63 27.79
N GLU A 17 -19.59 0.37 27.53
CA GLU A 17 -18.36 0.04 26.82
C GLU A 17 -18.43 0.52 25.36
N LYS A 18 -17.78 1.66 25.07
CA LYS A 18 -17.47 2.07 23.71
C LYS A 18 -16.38 1.17 23.12
N LYS A 19 -16.76 0.41 22.09
CA LYS A 19 -15.86 -0.26 21.15
C LYS A 19 -14.91 0.77 20.51
N GLU A 20 -13.63 0.71 20.85
CA GLU A 20 -12.59 1.49 20.19
C GLU A 20 -12.36 0.96 18.77
N GLU A 21 -12.53 1.83 17.78
CA GLU A 21 -12.22 1.56 16.39
C GLU A 21 -10.69 1.59 16.17
N PRO A 22 -10.08 0.56 15.54
CA PRO A 22 -8.63 0.49 15.33
C PRO A 22 -8.10 1.43 14.24
N LYS A 23 -8.91 2.38 13.73
CA LYS A 23 -8.59 3.20 12.55
C LYS A 23 -7.72 4.42 12.87
N THR A 24 -7.78 4.96 14.09
CA THR A 24 -7.12 6.24 14.45
C THR A 24 -5.60 6.12 14.55
N LYS A 25 -5.09 5.02 15.12
CA LYS A 25 -3.64 4.82 15.33
C LYS A 25 -2.83 4.69 14.03
N PHE A 26 -3.42 4.16 12.96
CA PHE A 26 -2.76 4.03 11.67
C PHE A 26 -2.56 5.39 10.99
N THR A 27 -3.59 6.23 11.00
CA THR A 27 -3.54 7.60 10.46
C THR A 27 -2.54 8.47 11.21
N GLU A 28 -2.53 8.45 12.54
CA GLU A 28 -1.60 9.26 13.34
C GLU A 28 -0.13 8.84 13.12
N THR A 29 0.14 7.54 13.00
CA THR A 29 1.47 7.02 12.69
C THR A 29 1.92 7.41 11.27
N PHE A 30 0.98 7.42 10.31
CA PHE A 30 1.25 7.81 8.93
C PHE A 30 1.51 9.32 8.80
N GLU A 31 0.77 10.13 9.56
CA GLU A 31 0.97 11.59 9.63
C GLU A 31 2.32 11.93 10.27
N ALA A 32 2.72 11.18 11.31
CA ALA A 32 4.04 11.32 11.95
C ALA A 32 5.19 10.92 11.01
N LEU A 33 5.00 9.89 10.18
CA LEU A 33 5.99 9.49 9.16
C LEU A 33 6.08 10.50 8.02
N LYS A 34 4.94 11.05 7.58
CA LYS A 34 4.85 12.06 6.51
C LYS A 34 5.46 13.40 6.91
N LYS A 35 5.35 13.79 8.18
CA LYS A 35 5.91 15.06 8.73
C LYS A 35 7.44 15.02 8.93
N ASN A 36 8.10 13.90 8.66
CA ASN A 36 9.55 13.81 8.81
C ASN A 36 10.25 14.43 7.58
N GLU A 37 10.68 15.69 7.70
CA GLU A 37 11.46 16.46 6.69
C GLU A 37 12.70 15.71 6.16
N ASN A 38 13.17 14.68 6.88
CA ASN A 38 14.27 13.82 6.45
C ASN A 38 13.93 12.92 5.25
N ILE A 39 12.66 12.55 5.05
CA ILE A 39 12.24 11.70 3.91
C ILE A 39 12.19 12.53 2.63
N GLU A 40 11.69 13.76 2.72
CA GLU A 40 11.56 14.69 1.59
C GLU A 40 12.94 15.19 1.10
N SER A 41 13.89 15.37 2.02
CA SER A 41 15.28 15.71 1.71
C SER A 41 16.10 14.53 1.17
N MET A 42 15.82 13.28 1.57
CA MET A 42 16.44 12.10 0.92
C MET A 42 15.94 11.88 -0.52
N ILE A 43 14.66 12.16 -0.77
CA ILE A 43 14.05 12.04 -2.11
C ILE A 43 14.65 13.05 -3.10
N SER A 44 14.93 14.28 -2.65
CA SER A 44 15.42 15.36 -3.53
C SER A 44 16.94 15.35 -3.78
N TYR A 45 17.73 14.63 -2.97
CA TYR A 45 19.20 14.60 -3.10
C TYR A 45 19.75 13.49 -4.02
N THR A 46 18.92 12.53 -4.43
CA THR A 46 19.35 11.44 -5.31
C THR A 46 19.12 11.83 -6.76
N LYS A 47 20.11 12.50 -7.37
CA LYS A 47 20.13 12.83 -8.81
C LYS A 47 19.71 11.63 -9.65
N THR A 48 18.80 11.83 -10.60
CA THR A 48 18.10 10.83 -11.44
C THR A 48 19.01 9.69 -11.96
N HIS A 49 20.27 9.97 -12.30
CA HIS A 49 21.22 8.98 -12.79
C HIS A 49 21.68 7.94 -11.73
N THR A 50 21.73 8.33 -10.46
CA THR A 50 22.04 7.42 -9.36
C THR A 50 20.84 6.52 -9.06
N THR A 51 19.62 7.06 -9.11
CA THR A 51 18.38 6.31 -8.89
C THR A 51 18.19 5.20 -9.93
N ASP A 52 18.41 5.51 -11.21
CA ASP A 52 18.33 4.51 -12.28
C ASP A 52 19.39 3.42 -12.12
N THR A 53 20.63 3.80 -11.78
CA THR A 53 21.71 2.84 -11.54
C THR A 53 21.40 1.93 -10.36
N ILE A 54 20.88 2.48 -9.26
CA ILE A 54 20.45 1.71 -8.09
C ILE A 54 19.33 0.75 -8.47
N ALA A 55 18.34 1.21 -9.24
CA ALA A 55 17.23 0.38 -9.69
C ALA A 55 17.71 -0.83 -10.52
N TYR A 56 18.67 -0.62 -11.43
CA TYR A 56 19.27 -1.72 -12.20
C TYR A 56 20.01 -2.71 -11.31
N VAL A 57 20.83 -2.22 -10.37
CA VAL A 57 21.54 -3.09 -9.42
C VAL A 57 20.56 -3.89 -8.57
N LEU A 58 19.51 -3.25 -8.06
CA LEU A 58 18.46 -3.92 -7.28
C LEU A 58 17.73 -4.98 -8.11
N ILE A 59 17.37 -4.70 -9.36
CA ILE A 59 16.74 -5.71 -10.23
C ILE A 59 17.66 -6.91 -10.44
N ILE A 60 18.94 -6.69 -10.76
CA ILE A 60 19.91 -7.77 -10.96
C ILE A 60 20.05 -8.61 -9.69
N LEU A 61 20.20 -7.96 -8.53
CA LEU A 61 20.25 -8.63 -7.24
C LEU A 61 18.96 -9.41 -6.95
N GLY A 62 17.80 -8.81 -7.21
CA GLY A 62 16.50 -9.45 -7.00
C GLY A 62 16.31 -10.69 -7.87
N ILE A 63 16.72 -10.64 -9.14
CA ILE A 63 16.69 -11.77 -10.07
C ILE A 63 17.64 -12.88 -9.60
N VAL A 64 18.87 -12.55 -9.23
CA VAL A 64 19.82 -13.54 -8.69
C VAL A 64 19.29 -14.16 -7.40
N TRP A 65 18.70 -13.35 -6.52
CA TRP A 65 18.10 -13.83 -5.27
C TRP A 65 16.90 -14.74 -5.53
N MET A 66 16.12 -14.47 -6.57
CA MET A 66 14.95 -15.26 -6.95
C MET A 66 15.30 -16.73 -7.22
N LEU A 67 16.54 -17.03 -7.64
CA LEU A 67 17.03 -18.41 -7.81
C LEU A 67 17.15 -19.19 -6.49
N PHE A 68 17.42 -18.49 -5.38
CA PHE A 68 17.56 -19.11 -4.06
C PHE A 68 16.29 -19.02 -3.24
N GLN A 69 15.60 -17.88 -3.29
CA GLN A 69 14.37 -17.58 -2.56
C GLN A 69 13.42 -16.79 -3.48
N PRO A 70 12.53 -17.49 -4.22
CA PRO A 70 11.68 -16.87 -5.23
C PRO A 70 10.81 -15.73 -4.70
N GLN A 71 10.31 -15.85 -3.47
CA GLN A 71 9.38 -14.89 -2.88
C GLN A 71 10.04 -13.54 -2.55
N TRP A 72 11.20 -13.57 -1.90
CA TRP A 72 11.93 -12.38 -1.49
C TRP A 72 12.58 -11.66 -2.69
N GLY A 73 13.17 -12.43 -3.62
CA GLY A 73 13.68 -11.89 -4.87
C GLY A 73 12.57 -11.27 -5.72
N GLY A 74 11.44 -11.97 -5.84
CA GLY A 74 10.25 -11.45 -6.49
C GLY A 74 9.75 -10.15 -5.87
N MET A 75 9.67 -10.06 -4.54
CA MET A 75 9.25 -8.83 -3.85
C MET A 75 10.16 -7.64 -4.16
N LEU A 76 11.48 -7.84 -4.13
CA LEU A 76 12.43 -6.77 -4.44
C LEU A 76 12.29 -6.27 -5.88
N VAL A 77 12.18 -7.20 -6.84
CA VAL A 77 11.93 -6.85 -8.26
C VAL A 77 10.58 -6.15 -8.40
N GLY A 78 9.55 -6.63 -7.68
CA GLY A 78 8.22 -6.05 -7.63
C GLY A 78 8.23 -4.60 -7.13
N LEU A 79 8.95 -4.31 -6.04
CA LEU A 79 9.09 -2.94 -5.51
C LEU A 79 9.68 -2.00 -6.56
N VAL A 80 10.79 -2.39 -7.20
CA VAL A 80 11.43 -1.57 -8.23
C VAL A 80 10.52 -1.39 -9.45
N ALA A 81 9.90 -2.47 -9.92
CA ALA A 81 8.96 -2.42 -11.04
C ALA A 81 7.75 -1.52 -10.73
N GLY A 82 7.16 -1.65 -9.54
CA GLY A 82 6.05 -0.82 -9.08
C GLY A 82 6.44 0.66 -8.96
N PHE A 83 7.67 0.96 -8.54
CA PHE A 83 8.17 2.33 -8.51
C PHE A 83 8.30 2.94 -9.90
N TYR A 84 8.81 2.21 -10.91
CA TYR A 84 8.97 2.75 -12.27
C TYR A 84 7.64 2.77 -13.04
N PHE A 85 6.93 1.64 -13.08
CA PHE A 85 5.76 1.43 -13.93
C PHE A 85 4.42 1.80 -13.29
N SER A 86 4.42 2.55 -12.19
CA SER A 86 3.18 2.87 -11.47
C SER A 86 2.13 3.57 -12.35
N LYS A 87 2.56 4.45 -13.26
CA LYS A 87 1.64 5.25 -14.08
C LYS A 87 1.01 4.39 -15.16
N GLU A 88 1.82 3.53 -15.77
CA GLU A 88 1.46 2.58 -16.82
C GLU A 88 0.46 1.56 -16.26
N VAL A 89 0.72 1.02 -15.07
CA VAL A 89 -0.19 0.07 -14.41
C VAL A 89 -1.54 0.74 -14.09
N VAL A 90 -1.54 1.95 -13.52
CA VAL A 90 -2.79 2.67 -13.24
C VAL A 90 -3.54 3.00 -14.53
N SER A 91 -2.82 3.38 -15.60
CA SER A 91 -3.42 3.64 -16.91
C SER A 91 -4.07 2.39 -17.49
N LEU A 92 -3.38 1.24 -17.42
CA LEU A 92 -3.87 -0.04 -17.93
C LEU A 92 -5.12 -0.52 -17.18
N ILE A 93 -5.17 -0.31 -15.86
CA ILE A 93 -6.36 -0.61 -15.06
C ILE A 93 -7.54 0.28 -15.49
N LYS A 94 -7.30 1.58 -15.76
CA LYS A 94 -8.34 2.51 -16.20
C LYS A 94 -8.89 2.16 -17.59
N SER A 95 -8.02 1.74 -18.52
CA SER A 95 -8.43 1.33 -19.86
C SER A 95 -8.96 -0.11 -19.94
N PHE A 96 -9.07 -0.81 -18.80
CA PHE A 96 -9.50 -2.21 -18.80
C PHE A 96 -10.96 -2.37 -19.27
N ASN A 97 -11.85 -1.42 -18.93
CA ASN A 97 -13.24 -1.46 -19.40
C ASN A 97 -13.32 -1.36 -20.93
N GLU A 98 -12.59 -0.42 -21.53
CA GLU A 98 -12.51 -0.27 -22.98
C GLU A 98 -11.94 -1.54 -23.63
N PHE A 99 -10.92 -2.14 -23.02
CA PHE A 99 -10.36 -3.42 -23.49
C PHE A 99 -11.38 -4.56 -23.47
N VAL A 100 -12.22 -4.65 -22.43
CA VAL A 100 -13.28 -5.67 -22.32
C VAL A 100 -14.36 -5.47 -23.38
N GLU A 101 -14.73 -4.22 -23.66
CA GLU A 101 -15.71 -3.87 -24.70
C GLU A 101 -15.19 -4.19 -26.10
N GLU A 102 -13.91 -3.90 -26.39
CA GLU A 102 -13.31 -4.12 -27.71
C GLU A 102 -12.99 -5.60 -27.99
N GLN A 103 -12.45 -6.33 -27.01
CA GLN A 103 -12.00 -7.71 -27.19
C GLN A 103 -13.07 -8.76 -26.83
N GLY A 104 -14.11 -8.34 -26.12
CA GLY A 104 -15.18 -9.20 -25.63
C GLY A 104 -14.87 -9.90 -24.31
N VAL A 105 -15.94 -10.20 -23.57
CA VAL A 105 -15.90 -10.73 -22.19
C VAL A 105 -15.13 -12.05 -22.07
N ALA A 106 -15.24 -12.95 -23.05
CA ALA A 106 -14.57 -14.25 -22.96
C ALA A 106 -13.03 -14.12 -22.97
N ARG A 107 -12.48 -13.23 -23.81
CA ARG A 107 -11.03 -13.01 -23.90
C ARG A 107 -10.49 -12.31 -22.66
N SER A 108 -11.21 -11.32 -22.15
CA SER A 108 -10.82 -10.62 -20.92
C SER A 108 -10.88 -11.55 -19.70
N LEU A 109 -11.82 -12.48 -19.65
CA LEU A 109 -11.91 -13.48 -18.58
C LEU A 109 -10.73 -14.46 -18.61
N ILE A 110 -10.33 -14.93 -19.79
CA ILE A 110 -9.13 -15.77 -19.96
C ILE A 110 -7.88 -14.99 -19.53
N LEU A 111 -7.74 -13.74 -19.97
CA LEU A 111 -6.61 -12.89 -19.58
C LEU A 111 -6.57 -12.67 -18.07
N GLY A 112 -7.71 -12.38 -17.45
CA GLY A 112 -7.83 -12.25 -16.00
C GLY A 112 -7.42 -13.53 -15.27
N GLY A 113 -7.87 -14.68 -15.75
CA GLY A 113 -7.46 -15.98 -15.22
C GLY A 113 -5.94 -16.23 -15.32
N VAL A 114 -5.32 -15.84 -16.43
CA VAL A 114 -3.87 -15.92 -16.63
C VAL A 114 -3.14 -15.00 -15.64
N VAL A 115 -3.58 -13.76 -15.48
CA VAL A 115 -2.98 -12.81 -14.52
C VAL A 115 -3.10 -13.33 -13.08
N ILE A 116 -4.25 -13.89 -12.70
CA ILE A 116 -4.45 -14.51 -11.38
C ILE A 116 -3.54 -15.73 -11.20
N ALA A 117 -3.37 -16.57 -12.22
CA ALA A 117 -2.45 -17.70 -12.15
C ALA A 117 -0.99 -17.23 -11.96
N PHE A 118 -0.56 -16.20 -12.70
CA PHE A 118 0.75 -15.59 -12.49
C PHE A 118 0.89 -14.99 -11.08
N PHE A 119 -0.17 -14.37 -10.55
CA PHE A 119 -0.19 -13.87 -9.18
C PHE A 119 0.04 -14.99 -8.17
N LEU A 120 -0.64 -16.14 -8.30
CA LEU A 120 -0.46 -17.26 -7.37
C LEU A 120 0.95 -17.88 -7.46
N MET A 121 1.51 -17.98 -8.67
CA MET A 121 2.85 -18.54 -8.88
C MET A 121 3.96 -17.61 -8.36
N ASN A 122 3.79 -16.29 -8.49
CA ASN A 122 4.82 -15.30 -8.18
C ASN A 122 4.26 -14.15 -7.32
N TYR A 123 3.55 -14.48 -6.24
CA TYR A 123 2.83 -13.49 -5.44
C TYR A 123 3.76 -12.41 -4.84
N GLY A 124 5.01 -12.76 -4.50
CA GLY A 124 6.00 -11.82 -3.98
C GLY A 124 6.18 -10.60 -4.90
N PHE A 125 6.29 -10.81 -6.21
CA PHE A 125 6.41 -9.73 -7.21
C PHE A 125 5.20 -8.79 -7.17
N PHE A 126 3.99 -9.35 -7.20
CA PHE A 126 2.77 -8.55 -7.22
C PHE A 126 2.55 -7.80 -5.91
N ILE A 127 2.88 -8.39 -4.75
CA ILE A 127 2.81 -7.69 -3.46
C ILE A 127 3.80 -6.52 -3.44
N GLY A 128 5.05 -6.74 -3.83
CA GLY A 128 6.05 -5.67 -3.90
C GLY A 128 5.61 -4.54 -4.83
N ALA A 129 5.11 -4.89 -6.02
CA ALA A 129 4.58 -3.91 -6.97
C ALA A 129 3.39 -3.13 -6.40
N ALA A 130 2.41 -3.83 -5.81
CA ALA A 130 1.22 -3.21 -5.23
C ALA A 130 1.56 -2.23 -4.10
N ILE A 131 2.50 -2.60 -3.22
CA ILE A 131 2.99 -1.73 -2.15
C ILE A 131 3.57 -0.44 -2.72
N MET A 132 4.51 -0.53 -3.68
CA MET A 132 5.14 0.67 -4.23
C MET A 132 4.20 1.51 -5.07
N ILE A 133 3.29 0.90 -5.82
CA ILE A 133 2.26 1.62 -6.57
C ILE A 133 1.35 2.36 -5.59
N GLY A 134 0.88 1.69 -4.54
CA GLY A 134 0.03 2.29 -3.51
C GLY A 134 0.71 3.47 -2.82
N LEU A 135 1.97 3.31 -2.41
CA LEU A 135 2.78 4.39 -1.84
C LEU A 135 2.94 5.56 -2.81
N LYS A 136 3.31 5.29 -4.07
CA LYS A 136 3.53 6.33 -5.07
C LYS A 136 2.23 7.05 -5.46
N VAL A 137 1.10 6.36 -5.45
CA VAL A 137 -0.22 6.97 -5.66
C VAL A 137 -0.59 7.85 -4.47
N MET A 138 -0.40 7.39 -3.23
CA MET A 138 -0.64 8.22 -2.04
C MET A 138 0.24 9.46 -1.98
N LEU A 139 1.54 9.33 -2.27
CA LEU A 139 2.49 10.44 -2.24
C LEU A 139 2.28 11.45 -3.38
N LYS A 140 1.64 11.04 -4.47
CA LYS A 140 1.32 11.90 -5.62
C LYS A 140 -0.14 12.37 -5.64
N ALA A 141 -0.92 12.02 -4.60
CA ALA A 141 -2.29 12.47 -4.41
C ALA A 141 -2.37 13.83 -3.67
N GLU A 142 -1.22 14.48 -3.46
CA GLU A 142 -1.04 15.89 -3.14
C GLU A 142 -0.41 16.63 -4.32
#